data_AF-A0A132GTY3-F1
#
_entry.id   AF-A0A132GTY3-F1
#
_cell.length_a   1.000
_cell.length_b   1.000
_cell.length_c   1.000
_cell.angle_alpha   90.00
_cell.angle_beta   90.00
_cell.angle_gamma   90.00
#
_symmetry.space_group_name_H-M   'P 1'
#
loop_
_entity.id
_entity.type
_entity.pdbx_description
1 polymer ?
#
loop_
_entity_poly.entity_id
_entity_poly.type
_entity_poly.pdbx_seq_one_letter_code
_entity_poly.pdbx_strand_id
1 'polypeptide(L)'
;MTSRSVGRSHGIDGDYLGQVYKDHLSGYEHWDQKAHAKEWILTAKNMGRHLSIDESMYCGRLYTFVSNKDAHGGRGTIIAIIAGVKAATVLRWLLEIPEEERRGVLDVSMDFSDSMKLIAQTAFPNARISLDRFHVFQDLNRYFMKAFSSVRDKVLVAIKHEKAAYDRKVERCAKNRKAYRVRHPKRYKGRKRGRKAKWRKKDFKPSTMKNGESKMDFLRRSFYTLRTCPDKWSDEQWERMDILFDEFPELKEAFDLKEEFRKLYWSKRDMEEYKDSLPAMEERNALKETVRENLHVWFDHMKKSKSPGMKTFMRTIKEREEDLLNYYETFVTNASAESLNSGIKGFRAELHGISNLPFFFYRVCKIYG
;
A
#
# COMPACT_ATOMS: atom_id res chain seq x y z
N MET A 1 -15.18 -16.25 -21.72
CA MET A 1 -16.62 -16.24 -22.08
C MET A 1 -17.39 -17.05 -21.04
N THR A 2 -18.43 -16.49 -20.41
CA THR A 2 -19.20 -17.17 -19.34
C THR A 2 -20.39 -17.95 -19.91
N SER A 3 -20.87 -18.98 -19.20
CA SER A 3 -22.04 -19.78 -19.61
C SER A 3 -23.30 -18.91 -19.77
N ARG A 4 -23.45 -17.85 -18.95
CA ARG A 4 -24.51 -16.85 -19.07
C ARG A 4 -24.40 -16.00 -20.35
N SER A 5 -23.20 -15.70 -20.81
CA SER A 5 -22.99 -14.99 -22.08
C SER A 5 -23.34 -15.87 -23.28
N VAL A 6 -22.98 -17.16 -23.23
CA VAL A 6 -23.38 -18.16 -24.23
C VAL A 6 -24.90 -18.35 -24.23
N GLY A 7 -25.51 -18.48 -23.05
CA GLY A 7 -26.94 -18.62 -22.91
C GLY A 7 -27.72 -17.45 -23.51
N ARG A 8 -27.26 -16.21 -23.30
CA ARG A 8 -27.86 -15.00 -23.92
C ARG A 8 -27.73 -14.97 -25.44
N SER A 9 -26.59 -15.41 -25.98
CA SER A 9 -26.32 -15.36 -27.42
C SER A 9 -26.98 -16.49 -28.21
N HIS A 10 -27.18 -17.65 -27.58
CA HIS A 10 -27.67 -18.87 -28.24
C HIS A 10 -29.05 -19.34 -27.75
N GLY A 11 -29.71 -18.59 -26.87
CA GLY A 11 -31.06 -18.91 -26.36
C GLY A 11 -31.11 -20.14 -25.44
N ILE A 12 -30.00 -20.46 -24.76
CA ILE A 12 -29.87 -21.61 -23.86
C ILE A 12 -29.88 -21.12 -22.40
N ASP A 13 -30.37 -21.94 -21.47
CA ASP A 13 -30.22 -21.67 -20.04
C ASP A 13 -28.72 -21.69 -19.64
N GLY A 14 -28.15 -20.51 -19.45
CA GLY A 14 -26.75 -20.34 -19.10
C GLY A 14 -26.40 -20.78 -17.68
N ASP A 15 -27.37 -20.84 -16.77
CA ASP A 15 -27.16 -21.34 -15.41
C ASP A 15 -27.09 -22.86 -15.42
N TYR A 16 -28.03 -23.52 -16.13
CA TYR A 16 -27.97 -24.97 -16.35
C TYR A 16 -26.70 -25.39 -17.10
N LEU A 17 -26.32 -24.67 -18.17
CA LEU A 17 -25.06 -24.93 -18.89
C LEU A 17 -23.84 -24.79 -17.98
N GLY A 18 -23.85 -23.81 -17.07
CA GLY A 18 -22.79 -23.61 -16.09
C GLY A 18 -22.66 -24.79 -15.12
N GLN A 19 -23.80 -25.32 -14.67
CA GLN A 19 -23.86 -26.49 -13.78
C GLN A 19 -23.37 -27.75 -14.50
N VAL A 20 -23.87 -28.03 -15.70
CA VAL A 20 -23.43 -29.20 -16.51
C VAL A 20 -21.93 -29.12 -16.81
N TYR A 21 -21.43 -27.92 -17.15
CA TYR A 21 -20.01 -27.73 -17.36
C TYR A 21 -19.21 -28.08 -16.11
N LYS A 22 -19.62 -27.55 -14.95
CA LYS A 22 -18.94 -27.81 -13.69
C LYS A 22 -18.95 -29.31 -13.34
N ASP A 23 -20.11 -29.93 -13.35
CA ASP A 23 -20.30 -31.26 -12.77
C ASP A 23 -19.89 -32.40 -13.71
N HIS A 24 -19.91 -32.17 -15.04
CA HIS A 24 -19.70 -33.24 -16.02
C HIS A 24 -18.60 -32.97 -17.05
N LEU A 25 -18.43 -31.73 -17.52
CA LEU A 25 -17.53 -31.46 -18.67
C LEU A 25 -16.16 -30.95 -18.26
N SER A 26 -16.06 -30.25 -17.13
CA SER A 26 -14.86 -29.52 -16.76
C SER A 26 -13.76 -30.42 -16.20
N GLY A 27 -14.10 -31.62 -15.72
CA GLY A 27 -13.21 -32.51 -14.96
C GLY A 27 -13.08 -32.16 -13.47
N TYR A 28 -13.83 -31.15 -12.99
CA TYR A 28 -13.78 -30.72 -11.59
C TYR A 28 -14.16 -31.83 -10.61
N GLU A 29 -15.10 -32.69 -10.98
CA GLU A 29 -15.57 -33.79 -10.11
C GLU A 29 -14.46 -34.80 -9.78
N HIS A 30 -13.50 -34.98 -10.68
CA HIS A 30 -12.39 -35.93 -10.54
C HIS A 30 -11.08 -35.25 -10.20
N TRP A 31 -11.13 -33.97 -9.82
CA TRP A 31 -9.95 -33.27 -9.35
C TRP A 31 -9.59 -33.77 -7.95
N ASP A 32 -8.42 -34.39 -7.85
CA ASP A 32 -7.82 -34.96 -6.63
C ASP A 32 -7.79 -33.96 -5.46
N GLN A 33 -7.62 -32.67 -5.76
CA GLN A 33 -7.56 -31.63 -4.73
C GLN A 33 -8.92 -31.05 -4.34
N LYS A 34 -10.03 -31.49 -4.95
CA LYS A 34 -11.38 -30.93 -4.72
C LYS A 34 -11.78 -30.92 -3.24
N ALA A 35 -11.44 -31.97 -2.49
CA ALA A 35 -11.85 -32.14 -1.09
C ALA A 35 -11.26 -31.09 -0.15
N HIS A 36 -10.06 -30.58 -0.44
CA HIS A 36 -9.32 -29.63 0.40
C HIS A 36 -9.03 -28.29 -0.31
N ALA A 37 -9.52 -28.08 -1.53
CA ALA A 37 -9.23 -26.91 -2.36
C ALA A 37 -9.60 -25.56 -1.71
N LYS A 38 -10.43 -25.56 -0.66
CA LYS A 38 -10.76 -24.36 0.11
C LYS A 38 -9.64 -23.99 1.11
N GLU A 39 -8.89 -24.98 1.59
CA GLU A 39 -7.85 -24.88 2.60
C GLU A 39 -6.46 -24.80 1.99
N TRP A 40 -6.16 -25.67 1.02
CA TRP A 40 -4.88 -25.68 0.34
C TRP A 40 -4.96 -26.37 -1.02
N ILE A 41 -4.08 -25.96 -1.91
CA ILE A 41 -3.85 -26.52 -3.23
C ILE A 41 -2.34 -26.54 -3.42
N LEU A 42 -1.81 -27.67 -3.90
CA LEU A 42 -0.40 -27.86 -4.16
C LEU A 42 -0.17 -28.48 -5.53
N THR A 43 0.72 -27.87 -6.30
CA THR A 43 1.11 -28.29 -7.65
C THR A 43 2.63 -28.37 -7.73
N ALA A 44 3.24 -29.25 -6.93
CA ALA A 44 4.70 -29.35 -6.78
C ALA A 44 5.45 -29.47 -8.11
N LYS A 45 4.89 -30.14 -9.12
CA LYS A 45 5.45 -30.22 -10.48
C LYS A 45 5.78 -28.87 -11.16
N ASN A 46 5.21 -27.76 -10.66
CA ASN A 46 5.42 -26.42 -11.16
C ASN A 46 6.58 -25.70 -10.46
N MET A 47 7.30 -26.37 -9.55
CA MET A 47 8.48 -25.81 -8.91
C MET A 47 9.48 -25.29 -9.93
N GLY A 48 10.10 -24.17 -9.60
CA GLY A 48 11.08 -23.47 -10.44
C GLY A 48 12.22 -22.91 -9.59
N ARG A 49 13.18 -22.27 -10.25
CA ARG A 49 14.35 -21.71 -9.56
C ARG A 49 14.06 -20.34 -8.96
N HIS A 50 13.08 -19.63 -9.52
CA HIS A 50 12.77 -18.25 -9.21
C HIS A 50 11.31 -18.17 -8.75
N LEU A 51 11.07 -17.96 -7.45
CA LEU A 51 9.72 -18.01 -6.88
C LEU A 51 9.25 -16.66 -6.36
N SER A 52 7.95 -16.45 -6.28
CA SER A 52 7.35 -15.33 -5.55
C SER A 52 6.33 -15.83 -4.53
N ILE A 53 6.30 -15.16 -3.38
CA ILE A 53 5.32 -15.38 -2.32
C ILE A 53 4.53 -14.10 -2.12
N ASP A 54 3.21 -14.18 -2.26
CA ASP A 54 2.31 -13.04 -2.11
C ASP A 54 1.01 -13.44 -1.40
N GLU A 55 0.27 -12.48 -0.89
CA GLU A 55 -1.04 -12.66 -0.26
C GLU A 55 -2.17 -12.04 -1.08
N SER A 56 -3.33 -12.72 -1.09
CA SER A 56 -4.52 -12.19 -1.74
C SER A 56 -5.80 -12.61 -1.05
N MET A 57 -6.78 -11.71 -1.04
CA MET A 57 -8.06 -11.92 -0.35
C MET A 57 -9.14 -12.46 -1.30
N TYR A 58 -9.70 -13.61 -0.94
CA TYR A 58 -10.82 -14.23 -1.65
C TYR A 58 -11.95 -14.55 -0.66
N CYS A 59 -13.16 -14.09 -0.96
CA CYS A 59 -14.36 -14.33 -0.13
C CYS A 59 -14.17 -14.02 1.37
N GLY A 60 -13.44 -12.95 1.70
CA GLY A 60 -13.19 -12.53 3.09
C GLY A 60 -12.07 -13.29 3.81
N ARG A 61 -11.37 -14.20 3.15
CA ARG A 61 -10.21 -14.94 3.68
C ARG A 61 -8.95 -14.60 2.92
N LEU A 62 -7.84 -14.44 3.64
CA LEU A 62 -6.51 -14.28 3.05
C LEU A 62 -5.94 -15.65 2.63
N TYR A 63 -5.30 -15.67 1.47
CA TYR A 63 -4.60 -16.81 0.91
C TYR A 63 -3.17 -16.41 0.58
N THR A 64 -2.21 -17.27 0.90
CA THR A 64 -0.83 -17.17 0.45
C THR A 64 -0.67 -17.93 -0.86
N PHE A 65 -0.14 -17.24 -1.87
CA PHE A 65 0.20 -17.80 -3.16
C PHE A 65 1.70 -17.99 -3.23
N VAL A 66 2.12 -19.16 -3.71
CA VAL A 66 3.49 -19.41 -4.13
C VAL A 66 3.46 -19.64 -5.63
N SER A 67 4.23 -18.87 -6.37
CA SER A 67 4.25 -18.95 -7.83
C SER A 67 5.66 -19.01 -8.40
N ASN A 68 5.78 -19.75 -9.51
CA ASN A 68 6.96 -19.86 -10.34
C ASN A 68 7.05 -18.68 -11.31
N LYS A 69 8.14 -17.93 -11.26
CA LYS A 69 8.37 -16.78 -12.15
C LYS A 69 8.73 -17.21 -13.57
N ASP A 70 9.33 -18.38 -13.73
CA ASP A 70 9.80 -18.91 -15.02
C ASP A 70 8.64 -19.22 -15.98
N ALA A 71 7.43 -19.38 -15.43
CA ALA A 71 6.20 -19.59 -16.20
C ALA A 71 5.58 -18.28 -16.74
N HIS A 72 6.17 -17.11 -16.44
CA HIS A 72 5.76 -15.79 -16.95
C HIS A 72 4.26 -15.46 -16.77
N GLY A 73 3.63 -15.94 -15.71
CA GLY A 73 2.20 -15.70 -15.46
C GLY A 73 1.28 -16.54 -16.37
N GLY A 74 1.81 -17.53 -17.08
CA GLY A 74 1.06 -18.51 -17.86
C GLY A 74 0.83 -19.82 -17.12
N ARG A 75 0.68 -20.92 -17.87
CA ARG A 75 0.52 -22.26 -17.32
C ARG A 75 1.79 -22.71 -16.58
N GLY A 76 1.64 -23.38 -15.44
CA GLY A 76 2.79 -23.74 -14.58
C GLY A 76 3.25 -22.64 -13.62
N THR A 77 2.54 -21.51 -13.53
CA THR A 77 2.85 -20.42 -12.59
C THR A 77 2.48 -20.77 -11.16
N ILE A 78 1.35 -21.41 -10.88
CA ILE A 78 0.89 -21.64 -9.50
C ILE A 78 1.52 -22.92 -8.94
N ILE A 79 2.29 -22.77 -7.87
CA ILE A 79 2.85 -23.89 -7.09
C ILE A 79 1.95 -24.20 -5.90
N ALA A 80 1.50 -23.18 -5.17
CA ALA A 80 0.64 -23.38 -4.00
C ALA A 80 -0.38 -22.25 -3.82
N ILE A 81 -1.57 -22.61 -3.36
CA ILE A 81 -2.60 -21.67 -2.87
C ILE A 81 -2.99 -22.16 -1.48
N ILE A 82 -2.62 -21.43 -0.43
CA ILE A 82 -2.81 -21.88 0.95
C ILE A 82 -3.63 -20.86 1.73
N ALA A 83 -4.63 -21.34 2.45
CA ALA A 83 -5.61 -20.49 3.09
C ALA A 83 -5.15 -20.00 4.48
N GLY A 84 -4.50 -18.84 4.48
CA GLY A 84 -3.99 -18.13 5.65
C GLY A 84 -2.58 -17.60 5.42
N VAL A 85 -2.12 -16.69 6.27
CA VAL A 85 -0.81 -16.02 6.14
C VAL A 85 0.17 -16.37 7.26
N LYS A 86 -0.26 -17.17 8.23
CA LYS A 86 0.58 -17.58 9.38
C LYS A 86 1.61 -18.59 8.90
N ALA A 87 2.88 -18.35 9.24
CA ALA A 87 3.99 -19.22 8.86
C ALA A 87 3.74 -20.69 9.17
N ALA A 88 3.28 -21.04 10.39
CA ALA A 88 2.99 -22.42 10.77
C ALA A 88 1.94 -23.10 9.85
N THR A 89 0.92 -22.38 9.42
CA THR A 89 -0.13 -22.91 8.52
C THR A 89 0.40 -23.10 7.11
N VAL A 90 1.18 -22.15 6.61
CA VAL A 90 1.73 -22.20 5.25
C VAL A 90 2.81 -23.27 5.14
N LEU A 91 3.74 -23.30 6.11
CA LEU A 91 4.84 -24.25 6.15
C LEU A 91 4.38 -25.70 6.25
N ARG A 92 3.27 -25.96 6.97
CA ARG A 92 2.67 -27.30 7.02
C ARG A 92 2.50 -27.91 5.63
N TRP A 93 2.08 -27.11 4.64
CA TRP A 93 1.81 -27.61 3.29
C TRP A 93 2.99 -27.45 2.35
N LEU A 94 3.79 -26.39 2.49
CA LEU A 94 4.97 -26.22 1.65
C LEU A 94 6.06 -27.26 1.92
N LEU A 95 6.14 -27.78 3.15
CA LEU A 95 7.11 -28.82 3.51
C LEU A 95 6.76 -30.21 2.96
N GLU A 96 5.55 -30.40 2.42
CA GLU A 96 5.19 -31.62 1.67
C GLU A 96 5.87 -31.66 0.29
N ILE A 97 6.37 -30.52 -0.22
CA ILE A 97 7.18 -30.50 -1.44
C ILE A 97 8.53 -31.19 -1.17
N PRO A 98 9.00 -32.09 -2.05
CA PRO A 98 10.28 -32.77 -1.90
C PRO A 98 11.42 -31.80 -1.59
N GLU A 99 12.27 -32.19 -0.63
CA GLU A 99 13.34 -31.32 -0.15
C GLU A 99 14.34 -30.94 -1.25
N GLU A 100 14.59 -31.84 -2.21
CA GLU A 100 15.45 -31.58 -3.37
C GLU A 100 14.93 -30.40 -4.20
N GLU A 101 13.64 -30.39 -4.54
CA GLU A 101 13.01 -29.30 -5.30
C GLU A 101 13.06 -27.98 -4.51
N ARG A 102 12.82 -28.05 -3.19
CA ARG A 102 12.87 -26.87 -2.31
C ARG A 102 14.27 -26.27 -2.19
N ARG A 103 15.31 -27.12 -2.13
CA ARG A 103 16.72 -26.70 -2.09
C ARG A 103 17.24 -26.19 -3.44
N GLY A 104 16.57 -26.53 -4.53
CA GLY A 104 16.87 -26.07 -5.89
C GLY A 104 16.46 -24.62 -6.18
N VAL A 105 15.65 -24.00 -5.31
CA VAL A 105 15.22 -22.60 -5.43
C VAL A 105 16.39 -21.65 -5.18
N LEU A 106 16.62 -20.72 -6.11
CA LEU A 106 17.69 -19.73 -6.06
C LEU A 106 17.26 -18.40 -5.43
N ASP A 107 16.05 -17.93 -5.74
CA ASP A 107 15.51 -16.72 -5.13
C ASP A 107 14.00 -16.75 -4.90
N VAL A 108 13.60 -15.98 -3.92
CA VAL A 108 12.21 -15.73 -3.55
C VAL A 108 11.98 -14.23 -3.46
N SER A 109 11.05 -13.70 -4.25
CA SER A 109 10.56 -12.33 -4.04
C SER A 109 9.32 -12.34 -3.14
N MET A 110 9.23 -11.36 -2.26
CA MET A 110 8.07 -11.20 -1.37
C MET A 110 7.92 -9.75 -0.92
N ASP A 111 6.78 -9.47 -0.31
CA ASP A 111 6.52 -8.20 0.35
C ASP A 111 7.25 -8.07 1.68
N PHE A 112 7.17 -6.87 2.28
CA PHE A 112 7.77 -6.57 3.57
C PHE A 112 6.97 -7.21 4.73
N SER A 113 7.06 -8.54 4.86
CA SER A 113 6.36 -9.33 5.88
C SER A 113 7.31 -10.31 6.58
N ASP A 114 7.32 -10.29 7.91
CA ASP A 114 8.13 -11.20 8.71
C ASP A 114 7.60 -12.65 8.65
N SER A 115 6.28 -12.81 8.50
CA SER A 115 5.67 -14.13 8.32
C SER A 115 6.11 -14.73 6.97
N MET A 116 6.08 -13.94 5.90
CA MET A 116 6.55 -14.39 4.57
C MET A 116 8.05 -14.69 4.57
N LYS A 117 8.86 -13.88 5.25
CA LYS A 117 10.29 -14.16 5.42
C LYS A 117 10.52 -15.50 6.12
N LEU A 118 9.85 -15.73 7.24
CA LEU A 118 9.96 -16.99 7.97
C LEU A 118 9.54 -18.19 7.09
N ILE A 119 8.48 -18.03 6.31
CA ILE A 119 8.04 -19.06 5.34
C ILE A 119 9.14 -19.35 4.32
N ALA A 120 9.69 -18.32 3.66
CA ALA A 120 10.70 -18.52 2.64
C ALA A 120 12.00 -19.12 3.20
N GLN A 121 12.49 -18.62 4.34
CA GLN A 121 13.71 -19.14 4.97
C GLN A 121 13.58 -20.61 5.35
N THR A 122 12.40 -21.02 5.80
CA THR A 122 12.17 -22.40 6.26
C THR A 122 11.85 -23.35 5.09
N ALA A 123 11.00 -22.91 4.14
CA ALA A 123 10.61 -23.73 3.00
C ALA A 123 11.74 -23.84 1.97
N PHE A 124 12.47 -22.75 1.71
CA PHE A 124 13.46 -22.60 0.64
C PHE A 124 14.81 -22.10 1.20
N PRO A 125 15.54 -22.93 1.96
CA PRO A 125 16.68 -22.49 2.77
C PRO A 125 17.88 -21.96 1.96
N ASN A 126 18.03 -22.38 0.70
CA ASN A 126 19.12 -21.93 -0.17
C ASN A 126 18.77 -20.67 -0.97
N ALA A 127 17.52 -20.22 -0.92
CA ALA A 127 17.05 -19.13 -1.74
C ALA A 127 17.43 -17.76 -1.15
N ARG A 128 17.89 -16.85 -2.01
CA ARG A 128 18.04 -15.44 -1.65
C ARG A 128 16.67 -14.78 -1.58
N ILE A 129 16.41 -14.06 -0.50
CA ILE A 129 15.16 -13.34 -0.32
C ILE A 129 15.34 -11.92 -0.83
N SER A 130 14.54 -11.53 -1.81
CA SER A 130 14.51 -10.18 -2.38
C SER A 130 13.20 -9.50 -2.02
N LEU A 131 13.27 -8.30 -1.45
CA LEU A 131 12.08 -7.51 -1.12
C LEU A 131 11.50 -6.78 -2.33
N ASP A 132 10.17 -6.69 -2.37
CA ASP A 132 9.51 -5.85 -3.35
C ASP A 132 9.73 -4.35 -3.08
N ARG A 133 10.43 -3.70 -4.02
CA ARG A 133 10.74 -2.27 -3.98
C ARG A 133 9.49 -1.39 -3.93
N PHE A 134 8.41 -1.81 -4.59
CA PHE A 134 7.17 -1.04 -4.60
C PHE A 134 6.54 -0.99 -3.21
N HIS A 135 6.46 -2.14 -2.53
CA HIS A 135 5.96 -2.23 -1.16
C HIS A 135 6.86 -1.46 -0.17
N VAL A 136 8.19 -1.52 -0.32
CA VAL A 136 9.12 -0.68 0.45
C VAL A 136 8.79 0.82 0.29
N PHE A 137 8.53 1.27 -0.94
CA PHE A 137 8.18 2.66 -1.20
C PHE A 137 6.78 3.04 -0.68
N GLN A 138 5.81 2.11 -0.72
CA GLN A 138 4.51 2.33 -0.09
C GLN A 138 4.64 2.54 1.43
N ASP A 139 5.50 1.75 2.08
CA ASP A 139 5.78 1.89 3.50
C ASP A 139 6.50 3.19 3.80
N LEU A 140 7.51 3.57 3.02
CA LEU A 140 8.15 4.88 3.13
C LEU A 140 7.12 6.02 3.12
N ASN A 141 6.22 6.02 2.13
CA ASN A 141 5.14 7.00 2.04
C ASN A 141 4.23 6.97 3.29
N ARG A 142 3.84 5.77 3.75
CA ARG A 142 3.01 5.59 4.94
C ARG A 142 3.66 6.21 6.18
N TYR A 143 4.96 5.99 6.37
CA TYR A 143 5.72 6.55 7.50
C TYR A 143 5.93 8.05 7.38
N PHE A 144 6.23 8.56 6.17
CA PHE A 144 6.27 9.99 5.89
C PHE A 144 4.93 10.67 6.20
N MET A 145 3.80 10.05 5.85
CA MET A 145 2.47 10.61 6.13
C MET A 145 2.13 10.69 7.63
N LYS A 146 2.88 10.03 8.51
CA LYS A 146 2.79 10.26 9.97
C LYS A 146 3.30 11.66 10.34
N ALA A 147 4.33 12.16 9.67
CA ALA A 147 4.81 13.54 9.86
C ALA A 147 3.75 14.55 9.41
N PHE A 148 3.14 14.32 8.24
CA PHE A 148 2.00 15.12 7.76
C PHE A 148 0.84 15.12 8.75
N SER A 149 0.49 13.95 9.31
CA SER A 149 -0.58 13.82 10.30
C SER A 149 -0.28 14.61 11.58
N SER A 150 0.97 14.57 12.05
CA SER A 150 1.43 15.37 13.20
C SER A 150 1.24 16.87 12.97
N VAL A 151 1.65 17.38 11.80
CA VAL A 151 1.46 18.79 11.41
C VAL A 151 -0.01 19.16 11.36
N ARG A 152 -0.83 18.33 10.72
CA ARG A 152 -2.28 18.52 10.62
C ARG A 152 -2.94 18.58 11.99
N ASP A 153 -2.53 17.72 12.90
CA ASP A 153 -3.09 17.67 14.25
C ASP A 153 -2.69 18.92 15.07
N LYS A 154 -1.45 19.41 14.93
CA LYS A 154 -1.01 20.71 15.49
C LYS A 154 -1.86 21.87 14.97
N VAL A 155 -2.09 21.93 13.66
CA VAL A 155 -2.95 22.95 13.03
C VAL A 155 -4.39 22.87 13.54
N LEU A 156 -4.93 21.65 13.68
CA LEU A 156 -6.28 21.44 14.22
C LEU A 156 -6.40 21.95 15.66
N VAL A 157 -5.39 21.71 16.49
CA VAL A 157 -5.32 22.22 17.87
C VAL A 157 -5.29 23.74 17.88
N ALA A 158 -4.47 24.38 17.03
CA ALA A 158 -4.42 25.83 16.91
C ALA A 158 -5.80 26.43 16.53
N ILE A 159 -6.48 25.83 15.53
CA ILE A 159 -7.83 26.25 15.11
C ILE A 159 -8.83 26.10 16.27
N LYS A 160 -8.76 25.03 17.06
CA LYS A 160 -9.61 24.85 18.25
C LYS A 160 -9.36 25.95 19.28
N HIS A 161 -8.10 26.33 19.53
CA HIS A 161 -7.78 27.44 20.43
C HIS A 161 -8.31 28.79 19.92
N GLU A 162 -8.17 29.08 18.63
CA GLU A 162 -8.73 30.28 17.99
C GLU A 162 -10.25 30.33 18.15
N LYS A 163 -10.93 29.22 17.88
CA LYS A 163 -12.39 29.11 18.04
C LYS A 163 -12.81 29.32 19.49
N ALA A 164 -12.12 28.70 20.46
CA ALA A 164 -12.41 28.90 21.87
C ALA A 164 -12.17 30.35 22.33
N ALA A 165 -11.15 31.03 21.80
CA ALA A 165 -10.93 32.45 22.04
C ALA A 165 -12.04 33.33 21.44
N TYR A 166 -12.49 32.98 20.22
CA TYR A 166 -13.62 33.64 19.56
C TYR A 166 -14.91 33.48 20.37
N ASP A 167 -15.24 32.26 20.81
CA ASP A 167 -16.43 31.96 21.59
C ASP A 167 -16.42 32.71 22.94
N ARG A 168 -15.27 32.74 23.64
CA ARG A 168 -15.08 33.56 24.84
C ARG A 168 -15.31 35.05 24.58
N LYS A 169 -14.84 35.58 23.46
CA LYS A 169 -15.08 36.98 23.05
C LYS A 169 -16.56 37.23 22.78
N VAL A 170 -17.24 36.32 22.09
CA VAL A 170 -18.68 36.40 21.82
C VAL A 170 -19.49 36.38 23.12
N GLU A 171 -19.15 35.50 24.05
CA GLU A 171 -19.79 35.38 25.37
C GLU A 171 -19.57 36.64 26.22
N ARG A 172 -18.33 37.15 26.29
CA ARG A 172 -18.00 38.41 26.97
C ARG A 172 -18.80 39.58 26.41
N CYS A 173 -18.89 39.69 25.08
CA CYS A 173 -19.72 40.70 24.43
C CYS A 173 -21.21 40.53 24.78
N ALA A 174 -21.72 39.29 24.91
CA ALA A 174 -23.09 39.04 25.34
C ALA A 174 -23.34 39.46 26.80
N LYS A 175 -22.41 39.14 27.71
CA LYS A 175 -22.44 39.57 29.12
C LYS A 175 -22.42 41.10 29.24
N ASN A 176 -21.51 41.78 28.56
CA ASN A 176 -21.42 43.25 28.54
C ASN A 176 -22.70 43.90 28.01
N ARG A 177 -23.33 43.33 26.97
CA ARG A 177 -24.63 43.79 26.47
C ARG A 177 -25.74 43.64 27.50
N LYS A 178 -25.77 42.54 28.26
CA LYS A 178 -26.74 42.31 29.34
C LYS A 178 -26.55 43.35 30.44
N ALA A 179 -25.32 43.56 30.91
CA ALA A 179 -24.99 44.55 31.94
C ALA A 179 -25.31 45.99 31.50
N TYR A 180 -24.93 46.38 30.27
CA TYR A 180 -25.23 47.70 29.72
C TYR A 180 -26.74 47.97 29.64
N ARG A 181 -27.54 46.96 29.26
CA ARG A 181 -29.00 47.06 29.17
C ARG A 181 -29.65 47.31 30.54
N VAL A 182 -29.09 46.76 31.61
CA VAL A 182 -29.53 47.05 32.98
C VAL A 182 -29.27 48.50 33.34
N ARG A 183 -28.07 49.03 33.02
CA ARG A 183 -27.67 50.42 33.33
C ARG A 183 -28.34 51.48 32.44
N HIS A 184 -28.78 51.13 31.23
CA HIS A 184 -29.37 52.07 30.26
C HIS A 184 -30.74 51.58 29.74
N PRO A 185 -31.79 51.60 30.59
CA PRO A 185 -33.12 51.18 30.20
C PRO A 185 -33.77 52.20 29.25
N LYS A 186 -34.09 51.79 28.01
CA LYS A 186 -34.93 52.60 27.11
C LYS A 186 -36.39 52.17 27.22
N ARG A 187 -37.29 53.12 27.53
CA ARG A 187 -38.75 52.94 27.52
C ARG A 187 -39.26 53.25 26.10
N TYR A 188 -39.96 52.31 25.46
CA TYR A 188 -40.67 52.54 24.20
C TYR A 188 -42.08 51.96 24.31
N LYS A 189 -43.12 52.81 24.19
CA LYS A 189 -44.54 52.45 24.36
C LYS A 189 -44.80 51.59 25.63
N GLY A 190 -44.29 52.03 26.79
CA GLY A 190 -44.44 51.32 28.06
C GLY A 190 -43.65 50.00 28.20
N ARG A 191 -42.99 49.50 27.14
CA ARG A 191 -42.19 48.26 27.17
C ARG A 191 -40.69 48.56 27.23
N LYS A 192 -39.94 47.79 28.04
CA LYS A 192 -38.46 47.87 28.10
C LYS A 192 -37.88 47.26 26.82
N ARG A 193 -37.36 48.08 25.90
CA ARG A 193 -36.74 47.60 24.65
C ARG A 193 -35.33 48.17 24.48
N GLY A 194 -34.33 47.31 24.48
CA GLY A 194 -32.93 47.70 24.28
C GLY A 194 -32.61 48.13 22.84
N ARG A 195 -31.39 48.66 22.61
CA ARG A 195 -30.86 49.02 21.28
C ARG A 195 -30.86 47.79 20.35
N LYS A 196 -31.24 47.96 19.07
CA LYS A 196 -31.16 46.91 18.03
C LYS A 196 -29.73 46.34 17.97
N ALA A 197 -29.60 45.02 17.81
CA ALA A 197 -28.30 44.36 17.69
C ALA A 197 -27.56 44.90 16.46
N LYS A 198 -26.41 45.56 16.66
CA LYS A 198 -25.52 45.97 15.55
C LYS A 198 -24.71 44.78 14.99
N TRP A 199 -24.66 43.67 15.71
CA TRP A 199 -23.84 42.51 15.39
C TRP A 199 -24.74 41.32 15.06
N ARG A 200 -24.81 40.93 13.78
CA ARG A 200 -25.22 39.55 13.42
C ARG A 200 -24.07 38.64 13.85
N LYS A 201 -24.36 37.50 14.49
CA LYS A 201 -23.34 36.49 14.84
C LYS A 201 -22.66 36.10 13.53
N LYS A 202 -21.45 36.61 13.28
CA LYS A 202 -20.66 36.16 12.13
C LYS A 202 -20.12 34.77 12.48
N ASP A 203 -20.08 33.88 11.52
CA ASP A 203 -19.46 32.57 11.73
C ASP A 203 -17.97 32.73 12.00
N PHE A 204 -17.43 31.85 12.84
CA PHE A 204 -15.99 31.81 13.11
C PHE A 204 -15.27 31.45 11.81
N LYS A 205 -14.29 32.28 11.43
CA LYS A 205 -13.37 32.02 10.32
C LYS A 205 -11.96 31.83 10.88
N PRO A 206 -11.31 30.69 10.62
CA PRO A 206 -9.92 30.46 11.05
C PRO A 206 -8.96 31.49 10.46
N SER A 207 -7.77 31.61 11.06
CA SER A 207 -6.67 32.35 10.45
C SER A 207 -6.30 31.78 9.07
N THR A 208 -6.03 32.70 8.14
CA THR A 208 -5.60 32.39 6.77
C THR A 208 -4.10 32.58 6.63
N MET A 209 -3.48 31.84 5.73
CA MET A 209 -2.07 32.03 5.37
C MET A 209 -1.89 33.21 4.42
N LYS A 210 -0.63 33.48 4.02
CA LYS A 210 -0.28 34.58 3.10
C LYS A 210 -1.04 34.52 1.76
N ASN A 211 -1.38 33.32 1.30
CA ASN A 211 -2.14 33.07 0.07
C ASN A 211 -3.68 33.20 0.23
N GLY A 212 -4.18 33.54 1.42
CA GLY A 212 -5.61 33.68 1.70
C GLY A 212 -6.37 32.38 1.98
N GLU A 213 -5.72 31.21 1.91
CA GLU A 213 -6.34 29.92 2.24
C GLU A 213 -6.23 29.61 3.75
N SER A 214 -7.17 28.81 4.28
CA SER A 214 -7.02 28.25 5.62
C SER A 214 -5.90 27.20 5.64
N LYS A 215 -5.10 27.18 6.70
CA LYS A 215 -4.03 26.17 6.91
C LYS A 215 -4.52 24.73 6.71
N MET A 216 -5.72 24.42 7.18
CA MET A 216 -6.29 23.07 7.09
C MET A 216 -6.68 22.69 5.66
N ASP A 217 -7.31 23.61 4.93
CA ASP A 217 -7.71 23.38 3.54
C ASP A 217 -6.49 23.21 2.64
N PHE A 218 -5.46 24.01 2.89
CA PHE A 218 -4.19 23.92 2.17
C PHE A 218 -3.49 22.58 2.40
N LEU A 219 -3.38 22.12 3.65
CA LEU A 219 -2.86 20.78 3.96
C LEU A 219 -3.66 19.69 3.22
N ARG A 220 -4.99 19.78 3.25
CA ARG A 220 -5.86 18.81 2.57
C ARG A 220 -5.63 18.77 1.06
N ARG A 221 -5.44 19.93 0.42
CA ARG A 221 -5.18 20.04 -1.02
C ARG A 221 -3.78 19.52 -1.39
N SER A 222 -2.80 19.72 -0.51
CA SER A 222 -1.43 19.25 -0.68
C SER A 222 -1.24 17.74 -0.43
N PHE A 223 -2.18 17.07 0.22
CA PHE A 223 -2.07 15.67 0.65
C PHE A 223 -1.71 14.70 -0.49
N TYR A 224 -2.37 14.80 -1.64
CA TYR A 224 -2.14 13.89 -2.76
C TYR A 224 -0.82 14.19 -3.48
N THR A 225 -0.48 15.46 -3.63
CA THR A 225 0.79 15.91 -4.25
C THR A 225 2.00 15.38 -3.47
N LEU A 226 1.97 15.40 -2.14
CA LEU A 226 3.08 14.90 -1.31
C LEU A 226 3.38 13.40 -1.49
N ARG A 227 2.38 12.62 -1.93
CA ARG A 227 2.49 11.17 -2.17
C ARG A 227 2.99 10.84 -3.57
N THR A 228 2.98 11.81 -4.48
CA THR A 228 3.51 11.63 -5.84
C THR A 228 4.99 12.01 -5.89
N CYS A 229 5.65 11.67 -7.00
CA CYS A 229 7.03 12.02 -7.25
C CYS A 229 7.14 13.50 -7.65
N PRO A 230 8.10 14.27 -7.10
CA PRO A 230 8.40 15.64 -7.52
C PRO A 230 8.61 15.81 -9.02
N ASP A 231 9.21 14.80 -9.66
CA ASP A 231 9.50 14.81 -11.11
C ASP A 231 8.21 14.88 -11.96
N LYS A 232 7.03 14.63 -11.36
CA LYS A 232 5.71 14.68 -12.01
C LYS A 232 4.89 15.89 -11.57
N TRP A 233 5.44 16.79 -10.76
CA TRP A 233 4.72 17.95 -10.27
C TRP A 233 4.65 19.04 -11.34
N SER A 234 3.49 19.69 -11.45
CA SER A 234 3.35 20.91 -12.25
C SER A 234 3.95 22.11 -11.53
N ASP A 235 4.19 23.21 -12.26
CA ASP A 235 4.70 24.46 -11.68
C ASP A 235 3.81 24.97 -10.54
N GLU A 236 2.47 24.91 -10.71
CA GLU A 236 1.50 25.25 -9.66
C GLU A 236 1.61 24.35 -8.41
N GLN A 237 2.00 23.09 -8.60
CA GLN A 237 2.21 22.17 -7.49
C GLN A 237 3.51 22.50 -6.77
N TRP A 238 4.58 22.84 -7.50
CA TRP A 238 5.83 23.32 -6.91
C TRP A 238 5.63 24.56 -6.07
N GLU A 239 5.00 25.62 -6.61
CA GLU A 239 4.70 26.84 -5.87
C GLU A 239 3.91 26.56 -4.58
N ARG A 240 2.95 25.64 -4.65
CA ARG A 240 2.17 25.22 -3.48
C ARG A 240 3.05 24.49 -2.44
N MET A 241 3.95 23.62 -2.89
CA MET A 241 4.83 22.88 -1.98
C MET A 241 5.86 23.80 -1.33
N ASP A 242 6.36 24.81 -2.04
CA ASP A 242 7.28 25.81 -1.47
C ASP A 242 6.62 26.57 -0.32
N ILE A 243 5.39 27.07 -0.52
CA ILE A 243 4.61 27.71 0.55
C ILE A 243 4.36 26.74 1.72
N LEU A 244 4.11 25.46 1.43
CA LEU A 244 3.88 24.45 2.45
C LEU A 244 5.12 24.19 3.30
N PHE A 245 6.27 24.06 2.65
CA PHE A 245 7.54 23.75 3.28
C PHE A 245 8.11 24.93 4.06
N ASP A 246 7.84 26.17 3.62
CA ASP A 246 8.14 27.38 4.36
C ASP A 246 7.33 27.48 5.66
N GLU A 247 6.03 27.15 5.61
CA GLU A 247 5.15 27.19 6.79
C GLU A 247 5.42 26.01 7.75
N PHE A 248 5.82 24.84 7.22
CA PHE A 248 6.05 23.62 7.99
C PHE A 248 7.42 22.98 7.70
N PRO A 249 8.53 23.53 8.25
CA PRO A 249 9.88 23.02 8.00
C PRO A 249 10.08 21.55 8.43
N GLU A 250 9.38 21.12 9.47
CA GLU A 250 9.38 19.73 9.95
C GLU A 250 8.80 18.74 8.91
N LEU A 251 7.87 19.19 8.07
CA LEU A 251 7.35 18.40 6.97
C LEU A 251 8.32 18.37 5.80
N LYS A 252 9.00 19.50 5.53
CA LYS A 252 10.06 19.60 4.52
C LYS A 252 11.19 18.63 4.83
N GLU A 253 11.69 18.63 6.06
CA GLU A 253 12.76 17.73 6.50
C GLU A 253 12.37 16.25 6.26
N ALA A 254 11.15 15.86 6.63
CA ALA A 254 10.67 14.49 6.39
C ALA A 254 10.51 14.17 4.88
N PHE A 255 10.15 15.17 4.08
CA PHE A 255 10.00 15.03 2.63
C PHE A 255 11.36 14.90 1.94
N ASP A 256 12.33 15.72 2.31
CA ASP A 256 13.70 15.66 1.79
C ASP A 256 14.28 14.26 2.04
N LEU A 257 14.13 13.72 3.27
CA LEU A 257 14.58 12.36 3.63
C LEU A 257 13.89 11.25 2.81
N LYS A 258 12.60 11.40 2.50
CA LYS A 258 11.86 10.49 1.62
C LYS A 258 12.43 10.53 0.21
N GLU A 259 12.69 11.72 -0.33
CA GLU A 259 13.24 11.88 -1.68
C GLU A 259 14.70 11.46 -1.78
N GLU A 260 15.51 11.68 -0.75
CA GLU A 260 16.87 11.11 -0.63
C GLU A 260 16.82 9.59 -0.77
N PHE A 261 16.00 8.90 0.04
CA PHE A 261 15.84 7.44 -0.06
C PHE A 261 15.37 7.00 -1.45
N ARG A 262 14.38 7.70 -2.03
CA ARG A 262 13.88 7.40 -3.37
C ARG A 262 14.99 7.49 -4.41
N LYS A 263 15.82 8.53 -4.38
CA LYS A 263 16.92 8.72 -5.34
C LYS A 263 17.99 7.64 -5.19
N LEU A 264 18.29 7.23 -3.97
CA LEU A 264 19.27 6.17 -3.68
C LEU A 264 18.77 4.79 -4.14
N TYR A 265 17.51 4.46 -3.84
CA TYR A 265 16.97 3.12 -4.05
C TYR A 265 16.24 2.91 -5.38
N TRP A 266 15.76 4.00 -6.00
CA TRP A 266 14.97 4.01 -7.23
C TRP A 266 15.64 4.89 -8.29
N SER A 267 16.96 4.78 -8.44
CA SER A 267 17.66 5.40 -9.55
C SER A 267 17.18 4.77 -10.87
N LYS A 268 16.76 5.59 -11.83
CA LYS A 268 16.27 5.12 -13.14
C LYS A 268 17.31 4.32 -13.93
N ARG A 269 18.60 4.49 -13.62
CA ARG A 269 19.69 3.74 -14.27
C ARG A 269 19.53 2.22 -14.07
N ASP A 270 18.98 1.79 -12.94
CA ASP A 270 19.01 0.37 -12.54
C ASP A 270 18.09 -0.56 -13.34
N MET A 271 17.12 -0.03 -14.11
CA MET A 271 16.13 -0.85 -14.84
C MET A 271 16.16 -0.66 -16.36
N GLU A 272 16.54 0.52 -16.83
CA GLU A 272 16.43 0.89 -18.24
C GLU A 272 17.73 0.61 -19.00
N GLU A 273 18.88 0.66 -18.30
CA GLU A 273 20.21 0.38 -18.84
C GLU A 273 20.48 -1.13 -19.00
N TYR A 274 19.88 -1.98 -18.17
CA TYR A 274 20.12 -3.44 -18.15
C TYR A 274 18.98 -4.27 -18.77
N LYS A 275 18.13 -3.63 -19.56
CA LYS A 275 16.94 -4.25 -20.15
C LYS A 275 17.28 -5.35 -21.17
N ASP A 276 18.42 -5.22 -21.84
CA ASP A 276 18.85 -6.11 -22.92
C ASP A 276 19.87 -7.18 -22.46
N SER A 277 20.64 -6.93 -21.41
CA SER A 277 21.54 -7.91 -20.78
C SER A 277 21.86 -7.55 -19.35
N LEU A 278 21.74 -8.51 -18.44
CA LEU A 278 22.13 -8.30 -17.04
C LEU A 278 23.66 -8.18 -16.93
N PRO A 279 24.17 -7.26 -16.09
CA PRO A 279 25.60 -7.03 -15.94
C PRO A 279 26.32 -8.24 -15.36
N ALA A 280 27.65 -8.28 -15.47
CA ALA A 280 28.46 -9.35 -14.88
C ALA A 280 28.27 -9.40 -13.35
N MET A 281 28.45 -10.59 -12.74
CA MET A 281 28.23 -10.75 -11.29
C MET A 281 29.08 -9.78 -10.45
N GLU A 282 30.30 -9.46 -10.90
CA GLU A 282 31.21 -8.52 -10.24
C GLU A 282 30.64 -7.10 -10.22
N GLU A 283 30.07 -6.62 -11.34
CA GLU A 283 29.45 -5.31 -11.45
C GLU A 283 28.20 -5.20 -10.56
N ARG A 284 27.41 -6.28 -10.48
CA ARG A 284 26.24 -6.36 -9.58
C ARG A 284 26.63 -6.24 -8.12
N ASN A 285 27.69 -6.94 -7.73
CA ASN A 285 28.21 -6.88 -6.36
C ASN A 285 28.74 -5.47 -6.05
N ALA A 286 29.47 -4.84 -6.98
CA ALA A 286 29.94 -3.47 -6.83
C ALA A 286 28.77 -2.46 -6.67
N LEU A 287 27.68 -2.64 -7.42
CA LEU A 287 26.47 -1.83 -7.28
C LEU A 287 25.82 -2.05 -5.91
N LYS A 288 25.69 -3.31 -5.47
CA LYS A 288 25.17 -3.66 -4.14
C LYS A 288 25.97 -2.97 -3.02
N GLU A 289 27.30 -2.99 -3.08
CA GLU A 289 28.15 -2.31 -2.10
C GLU A 289 27.96 -0.78 -2.14
N THR A 290 27.94 -0.18 -3.33
CA THR A 290 27.72 1.27 -3.50
C THR A 290 26.38 1.70 -2.90
N VAL A 291 25.31 0.92 -3.13
CA VAL A 291 23.99 1.20 -2.55
C VAL A 291 24.01 1.01 -1.03
N ARG A 292 24.72 0.01 -0.51
CA ARG A 292 24.89 -0.20 0.93
C ARG A 292 25.54 1.00 1.60
N GLU A 293 26.64 1.50 1.06
CA GLU A 293 27.33 2.69 1.58
C GLU A 293 26.41 3.92 1.60
N ASN A 294 25.68 4.14 0.50
CA ASN A 294 24.71 5.24 0.41
C ASN A 294 23.56 5.09 1.42
N LEU A 295 23.07 3.87 1.65
CA LEU A 295 22.04 3.60 2.66
C LEU A 295 22.55 3.92 4.07
N HIS A 296 23.82 3.64 4.36
CA HIS A 296 24.42 3.94 5.68
C HIS A 296 24.58 5.44 5.90
N VAL A 297 24.99 6.20 4.87
CA VAL A 297 25.00 7.66 4.91
C VAL A 297 23.59 8.21 5.17
N TRP A 298 22.59 7.66 4.48
CA TRP A 298 21.19 8.04 4.69
C TRP A 298 20.69 7.67 6.10
N PHE A 299 21.10 6.53 6.67
CA PHE A 299 20.80 6.19 8.06
C PHE A 299 21.37 7.23 9.04
N ASP A 300 22.55 7.77 8.77
CA ASP A 300 23.15 8.81 9.61
C ASP A 300 22.41 10.15 9.51
N HIS A 301 21.90 10.50 8.33
CA HIS A 301 20.97 11.63 8.17
C HIS A 301 19.69 11.42 8.98
N MET A 302 19.09 10.23 8.88
CA MET A 302 17.85 9.86 9.57
C MET A 302 17.99 9.86 11.10
N LYS A 303 19.16 9.50 11.64
CA LYS A 303 19.43 9.58 13.09
C LYS A 303 19.33 11.02 13.60
N LYS A 304 19.86 11.98 12.85
CA LYS A 304 19.85 13.42 13.17
C LYS A 304 18.45 14.04 13.02
N SER A 305 17.58 13.42 12.22
CA SER A 305 16.23 13.92 11.98
C SER A 305 15.37 13.98 13.24
N LYS A 306 14.35 14.84 13.25
CA LYS A 306 13.33 14.89 14.32
C LYS A 306 12.08 14.07 14.02
N SER A 307 11.94 13.49 12.82
CA SER A 307 10.72 12.79 12.40
C SER A 307 10.62 11.37 12.97
N PRO A 308 9.69 11.07 13.90
CA PRO A 308 9.58 9.74 14.50
C PRO A 308 9.10 8.67 13.51
N GLY A 309 8.22 9.06 12.56
CA GLY A 309 7.73 8.18 11.51
C GLY A 309 8.87 7.68 10.63
N MET A 310 9.72 8.61 10.18
CA MET A 310 10.90 8.30 9.38
C MET A 310 11.89 7.42 10.15
N LYS A 311 12.20 7.73 11.42
CA LYS A 311 13.06 6.86 12.26
C LYS A 311 12.55 5.44 12.41
N THR A 312 11.23 5.27 12.48
CA THR A 312 10.62 3.93 12.56
C THR A 312 10.87 3.17 11.25
N PHE A 313 10.66 3.81 10.10
CA PHE A 313 10.97 3.22 8.79
C PHE A 313 12.45 2.85 8.66
N MET A 314 13.36 3.74 9.06
CA MET A 314 14.81 3.47 9.08
C MET A 314 15.15 2.18 9.84
N ARG A 315 14.59 2.00 11.04
CA ARG A 315 14.84 0.79 11.85
C ARG A 315 14.36 -0.47 11.11
N THR A 316 13.18 -0.40 10.53
CA THR A 316 12.60 -1.50 9.75
C THR A 316 13.46 -1.87 8.55
N ILE A 317 13.94 -0.89 7.79
CA ILE A 317 14.87 -1.14 6.66
C ILE A 317 16.20 -1.71 7.14
N LYS A 318 16.75 -1.18 8.23
CA LYS A 318 18.02 -1.65 8.79
C LYS A 318 17.96 -3.12 9.24
N GLU A 319 16.84 -3.57 9.78
CA GLU A 319 16.63 -4.97 10.18
C GLU A 319 16.58 -5.94 8.98
N ARG A 320 16.26 -5.43 7.79
CA ARG A 320 16.04 -6.22 6.57
C ARG A 320 16.93 -5.73 5.41
N GLU A 321 18.07 -5.12 5.74
CA GLU A 321 18.95 -4.45 4.79
C GLU A 321 19.47 -5.41 3.72
N GLU A 322 19.94 -6.60 4.12
CA GLU A 322 20.42 -7.60 3.16
C GLU A 322 19.31 -8.07 2.21
N ASP A 323 18.09 -8.28 2.69
CA ASP A 323 16.96 -8.70 1.84
C ASP A 323 16.58 -7.61 0.83
N LEU A 324 16.80 -6.34 1.19
CA LEU A 324 16.60 -5.20 0.31
C LEU A 324 17.73 -5.10 -0.75
N LEU A 325 18.96 -5.39 -0.34
CA LEU A 325 20.15 -5.33 -1.20
C LEU A 325 20.25 -6.52 -2.17
N ASN A 326 19.67 -7.67 -1.84
CA ASN A 326 19.62 -8.86 -2.72
C ASN A 326 18.95 -8.58 -4.08
N TYR A 327 18.13 -7.53 -4.15
CA TYR A 327 17.61 -7.03 -5.42
C TYR A 327 18.72 -6.68 -6.42
N TYR A 328 19.82 -6.08 -5.99
CA TYR A 328 20.90 -5.64 -6.89
C TYR A 328 21.78 -6.79 -7.39
N GLU A 329 21.72 -7.96 -6.75
CA GLU A 329 22.40 -9.17 -7.22
C GLU A 329 21.53 -9.93 -8.24
N THR A 330 20.24 -10.05 -7.91
CA THR A 330 19.29 -10.92 -8.64
C THR A 330 18.54 -10.17 -9.74
N PHE A 331 18.27 -8.87 -9.56
CA PHE A 331 17.34 -8.05 -10.34
C PHE A 331 15.93 -8.63 -10.44
N VAL A 332 15.59 -9.56 -9.54
CA VAL A 332 14.29 -10.22 -9.54
C VAL A 332 13.29 -9.36 -8.78
N THR A 333 12.19 -9.02 -9.46
CA THR A 333 11.08 -8.22 -8.90
C THR A 333 9.87 -9.10 -8.61
N ASN A 334 8.93 -8.56 -7.82
CA ASN A 334 7.64 -9.21 -7.57
C ASN A 334 6.63 -9.03 -8.72
N ALA A 335 7.05 -8.48 -9.86
CA ALA A 335 6.17 -8.18 -10.99
C ALA A 335 5.43 -9.42 -11.55
N SER A 336 6.05 -10.61 -11.45
CA SER A 336 5.38 -11.86 -11.85
C SER A 336 4.19 -12.19 -10.94
N ALA A 337 4.32 -12.01 -9.62
CA ALA A 337 3.21 -12.17 -8.67
C ALA A 337 2.12 -11.12 -8.90
N GLU A 338 2.50 -9.86 -9.14
CA GLU A 338 1.55 -8.79 -9.46
C GLU A 338 0.78 -9.09 -10.75
N SER A 339 1.47 -9.57 -11.80
CA SER A 339 0.86 -9.98 -13.06
C SER A 339 -0.12 -11.14 -12.86
N LEU A 340 0.27 -12.18 -12.12
CA LEU A 340 -0.60 -13.29 -11.76
C LEU A 340 -1.85 -12.81 -11.01
N ASN A 341 -1.67 -11.97 -10.00
CA ASN A 341 -2.76 -11.42 -9.21
C ASN A 341 -3.68 -10.54 -10.04
N SER A 342 -3.14 -9.75 -10.97
CA SER A 342 -3.90 -8.97 -11.93
C SER A 342 -4.72 -9.88 -12.84
N GLY A 343 -4.11 -10.95 -13.38
CA GLY A 343 -4.78 -11.96 -14.19
C GLY A 343 -5.93 -12.64 -13.46
N ILE A 344 -5.71 -13.09 -12.22
CA ILE A 344 -6.76 -13.71 -11.40
C ILE A 344 -7.87 -12.72 -11.05
N LYS A 345 -7.54 -11.45 -10.76
CA LYS A 345 -8.53 -10.38 -10.52
C LYS A 345 -9.36 -10.09 -11.78
N GLY A 346 -8.72 -10.05 -12.95
CA GLY A 346 -9.40 -9.94 -14.24
C GLY A 346 -10.37 -11.10 -14.47
N PHE A 347 -9.90 -12.33 -14.27
CA PHE A 347 -10.75 -13.53 -14.35
C PHE A 347 -11.94 -13.49 -13.39
N ARG A 348 -11.72 -13.07 -12.14
CA ARG A 348 -12.80 -12.88 -11.16
C ARG A 348 -13.82 -11.85 -11.61
N ALA A 349 -13.38 -10.75 -12.24
CA ALA A 349 -14.27 -9.71 -12.74
C ALA A 349 -15.17 -10.23 -13.88
N GLU A 350 -14.62 -11.04 -14.80
CA GLU A 350 -15.40 -11.69 -15.87
C GLU A 350 -16.49 -12.62 -15.33
N LEU A 351 -16.23 -13.27 -14.19
CA LEU A 351 -17.20 -14.16 -13.53
C LEU A 351 -18.28 -13.41 -12.75
N HIS A 352 -18.19 -12.08 -12.62
CA HIS A 352 -19.05 -11.26 -11.78
C HIS A 352 -19.11 -11.72 -10.32
N GLY A 353 -17.99 -12.24 -9.79
CA GLY A 353 -17.88 -12.74 -8.43
C GLY A 353 -17.58 -14.23 -8.34
N ILE A 354 -17.53 -14.74 -7.10
CA ILE A 354 -17.17 -16.12 -6.78
C ILE A 354 -18.34 -16.75 -6.01
N SER A 355 -19.11 -17.62 -6.68
CA SER A 355 -20.20 -18.38 -6.06
C SER A 355 -19.69 -19.66 -5.38
N ASN A 356 -18.70 -20.31 -5.97
CA ASN A 356 -18.09 -21.53 -5.45
C ASN A 356 -16.55 -21.39 -5.49
N LEU A 357 -15.94 -21.25 -4.32
CA LEU A 357 -14.51 -20.98 -4.18
C LEU A 357 -13.63 -22.15 -4.64
N PRO A 358 -13.88 -23.42 -4.25
CA PRO A 358 -13.16 -24.57 -4.80
C PRO A 358 -13.20 -24.65 -6.34
N PHE A 359 -14.37 -24.43 -6.95
CA PHE A 359 -14.48 -24.45 -8.42
C PHE A 359 -13.83 -23.22 -9.09
N PHE A 360 -13.74 -22.10 -8.38
CA PHE A 360 -12.96 -20.96 -8.83
C PHE A 360 -11.47 -21.30 -8.84
N PHE A 361 -10.93 -21.82 -7.74
CA PHE A 361 -9.52 -22.20 -7.71
C PHE A 361 -9.19 -23.34 -8.66
N TYR A 362 -10.08 -24.30 -8.88
CA TYR A 362 -9.93 -25.30 -9.93
C TYR A 362 -9.63 -24.67 -11.30
N ARG A 363 -10.43 -23.67 -11.70
CA ARG A 363 -10.26 -22.98 -12.97
C ARG A 363 -8.99 -22.14 -13.00
N VAL A 364 -8.65 -21.49 -11.89
CA VAL A 364 -7.38 -20.78 -11.72
C VAL A 364 -6.20 -21.74 -11.92
N CYS A 365 -6.22 -22.93 -11.31
CA CYS A 365 -5.20 -23.97 -11.51
C CYS A 365 -5.21 -24.56 -12.92
N LYS A 366 -6.33 -24.58 -13.64
CA LYS A 366 -6.34 -24.98 -15.05
C LYS A 366 -5.68 -23.97 -15.97
N ILE A 367 -5.77 -22.67 -15.64
CA ILE A 367 -5.18 -21.59 -16.43
C ILE A 367 -3.71 -21.43 -16.09
N TYR A 368 -3.38 -21.41 -14.79
CA TYR A 368 -2.06 -21.03 -14.28
C TYR A 368 -1.31 -22.15 -13.55
N GLY A 369 -1.94 -23.28 -13.24
CA GLY A 369 -1.30 -24.41 -12.56
C GLY A 369 -0.77 -25.49 -13.50
#